data_AF-A0A2G2M8M9-F1
#
_entry.id   AF-A0A2G2M8M9-F1
#
_cell.length_a   1.000
_cell.length_b   1.000
_cell.length_c   1.000
_cell.angle_alpha   90.00
_cell.angle_beta   90.00
_cell.angle_gamma   90.00
#
_symmetry.space_group_name_H-M   'P 1'
#
loop_
_entity.id
_entity.type
_entity.pdbx_description
1 polymer ?
#
loop_
_entity_poly.entity_id
_entity_poly.type
_entity_poly.pdbx_seq_one_letter_code
_entity_poly.pdbx_strand_id
1 'polypeptide(L)'
;MTTKMIRVDESYEDKLTSFIHENSEHMEILDDANLEYDAYFYERKKQLDSTIQAIDNGTMKMYSEDEFHTKMKNLEEKLTQKYAD
;
A
#
# COMPACT_ATOMS: atom_id res chain seq x y z
N MET A 1 -25.42 8.60 5.20
CA MET A 1 -24.52 7.54 4.73
C MET A 1 -23.16 7.75 5.37
N THR A 2 -22.59 6.71 5.98
CA THR A 2 -21.28 6.77 6.67
C THR A 2 -20.39 5.68 6.11
N THR A 3 -19.19 6.03 5.67
CA THR A 3 -18.25 5.07 5.06
C THR A 3 -17.25 4.58 6.11
N LYS A 4 -17.00 3.27 6.14
CA LYS A 4 -15.97 2.64 6.97
C LYS A 4 -15.22 1.61 6.13
N MET A 5 -13.91 1.49 6.38
CA MET A 5 -13.10 0.41 5.83
C MET A 5 -13.19 -0.80 6.75
N ILE A 6 -13.46 -1.97 6.19
CA ILE A 6 -13.49 -3.24 6.90
C ILE A 6 -12.42 -4.14 6.28
N ARG A 7 -11.67 -4.86 7.12
CA ARG A 7 -10.74 -5.91 6.67
C ARG A 7 -11.31 -7.25 7.07
N VAL A 8 -11.30 -8.19 6.15
CA VAL A 8 -11.75 -9.56 6.37
C VAL A 8 -10.71 -10.52 5.83
N ASP A 9 -10.62 -11.69 6.46
CA ASP A 9 -9.82 -12.78 5.92
C ASP A 9 -10.46 -13.30 4.64
N GLU A 10 -9.64 -13.69 3.67
CA GLU A 10 -10.07 -14.24 2.38
C GLU A 10 -11.06 -15.43 2.56
N SER A 11 -10.83 -16.26 3.58
CA SER A 11 -11.73 -17.38 3.94
C SER A 11 -13.16 -16.97 4.35
N TYR A 12 -13.39 -15.68 4.61
CA TYR A 12 -14.69 -15.13 5.03
C TYR A 12 -15.39 -14.34 3.91
N GLU A 13 -14.75 -14.17 2.74
CA GLU A 13 -15.26 -13.35 1.64
C GLU A 13 -16.67 -13.76 1.20
N ASP A 14 -16.89 -15.05 0.90
CA ASP A 14 -18.20 -15.55 0.46
C ASP A 14 -19.32 -15.29 1.47
N LYS A 15 -19.01 -15.41 2.77
CA LYS A 15 -19.97 -15.16 3.85
C LYS A 15 -20.31 -13.68 3.96
N LEU A 16 -19.30 -12.81 3.84
CA LEU A 16 -19.52 -11.37 3.86
C LEU A 16 -20.36 -10.94 2.67
N THR A 17 -20.04 -11.41 1.46
CA THR A 17 -20.79 -11.09 0.24
C THR A 17 -22.25 -11.54 0.35
N SER A 18 -22.49 -12.75 0.87
CA SER A 18 -23.86 -13.25 1.11
C SER A 18 -24.63 -12.37 2.12
N PHE A 19 -23.99 -12.00 3.23
CA PHE A 19 -24.58 -11.13 4.24
C PHE A 19 -24.92 -9.74 3.70
N ILE A 20 -24.05 -9.15 2.87
CA ILE A 20 -24.31 -7.86 2.24
C ILE A 20 -25.48 -7.98 1.26
N HIS A 21 -25.53 -9.05 0.46
CA HIS A 21 -26.63 -9.29 -0.48
C HIS A 21 -27.98 -9.41 0.24
N GLU A 22 -28.05 -10.15 1.35
CA GLU A 22 -29.26 -10.28 2.18
C GLU A 22 -29.74 -8.96 2.80
N ASN A 23 -28.85 -7.97 2.91
CA ASN A 23 -29.12 -6.66 3.51
C ASN A 23 -28.87 -5.51 2.53
N SER A 24 -29.09 -5.75 1.24
CA SER A 24 -28.80 -4.82 0.14
C SER A 24 -29.57 -3.49 0.23
N GLU A 25 -30.66 -3.43 0.99
CA GLU A 25 -31.38 -2.17 1.28
C GLU A 25 -30.59 -1.22 2.20
N HIS A 26 -29.56 -1.71 2.88
CA HIS A 26 -28.80 -0.98 3.90
C HIS A 26 -27.28 -1.00 3.67
N MET A 27 -26.80 -1.91 2.82
CA MET A 27 -25.38 -2.12 2.55
C MET A 27 -25.13 -2.29 1.06
N GLU A 28 -23.97 -1.82 0.63
CA GLU A 28 -23.48 -1.97 -0.73
C GLU A 28 -21.98 -2.29 -0.69
N ILE A 29 -21.52 -3.05 -1.68
CA ILE A 29 -20.09 -3.20 -1.97
C ILE A 29 -19.73 -2.09 -2.95
N LEU A 30 -18.72 -1.29 -2.60
CA LEU A 30 -18.16 -0.28 -3.49
C LEU A 30 -16.77 -0.73 -3.90
N ASP A 31 -16.59 -0.94 -5.19
CA ASP A 31 -15.28 -1.21 -5.76
C ASP A 31 -14.47 0.10 -5.78
N ASP A 32 -13.26 0.04 -5.23
CA ASP A 32 -12.33 1.14 -5.30
C ASP A 32 -11.47 0.98 -6.56
N ALA A 33 -11.75 1.82 -7.57
CA ALA A 33 -11.01 1.82 -8.83
C ALA A 33 -9.50 2.04 -8.65
N ASN A 34 -9.07 2.66 -7.56
CA ASN A 34 -7.63 2.81 -7.28
C ASN A 34 -7.01 1.48 -6.83
N LEU A 35 -7.77 0.61 -6.17
CA LEU A 35 -7.30 -0.70 -5.71
C LEU A 35 -7.43 -1.79 -6.76
N GLU A 36 -8.33 -1.62 -7.75
CA GLU A 36 -8.53 -2.57 -8.85
C GLU A 36 -7.23 -2.78 -9.66
N TYR A 37 -6.57 -1.69 -10.03
CA TYR A 37 -5.30 -1.74 -10.79
C TYR A 37 -4.07 -1.72 -9.89
N ASP A 38 -4.24 -1.34 -8.62
CA ASP A 38 -3.16 -1.12 -7.69
C ASP A 38 -3.56 -1.43 -6.24
N ALA A 39 -3.40 -2.69 -5.85
CA ALA A 39 -3.67 -3.17 -4.49
C ALA A 39 -2.91 -2.40 -3.37
N TYR A 40 -1.84 -1.68 -3.70
CA TYR A 40 -1.03 -0.93 -2.72
C TYR A 40 -1.19 0.59 -2.86
N PHE A 41 -2.21 1.08 -3.58
CA PHE A 41 -2.39 2.49 -3.91
C PHE A 41 -2.29 3.41 -2.69
N TYR A 42 -3.06 3.12 -1.64
CA TYR A 42 -3.07 3.96 -0.43
C TYR A 42 -1.76 3.91 0.34
N GLU A 43 -1.07 2.78 0.34
CA GLU A 43 0.26 2.67 0.97
C GLU A 43 1.28 3.51 0.21
N ARG A 44 1.29 3.42 -1.13
CA ARG A 44 2.16 4.23 -1.99
C ARG A 44 1.84 5.71 -1.88
N LYS A 45 0.56 6.08 -1.88
CA LYS A 45 0.12 7.46 -1.68
C LYS A 45 0.63 8.01 -0.35
N LYS A 46 0.47 7.27 0.75
CA LYS A 46 0.99 7.67 2.06
C LYS A 46 2.51 7.85 2.05
N GLN A 47 3.24 6.94 1.42
CA GLN A 47 4.70 7.06 1.28
C GLN A 47 5.08 8.32 0.50
N LEU A 48 4.44 8.56 -0.64
CA LEU A 48 4.66 9.73 -1.47
C LEU A 48 4.37 11.04 -0.72
N ASP A 49 3.23 11.12 -0.05
CA ASP A 49 2.84 12.29 0.74
C ASP A 49 3.88 12.57 1.85
N SER A 50 4.38 11.52 2.51
CA SER A 50 5.42 11.64 3.53
C SER A 50 6.76 12.13 2.94
N THR A 51 7.11 11.63 1.75
CA THR A 51 8.29 12.05 1.00
C THR A 51 8.21 13.51 0.61
N ILE A 52 7.07 13.98 0.07
CA ILE A 52 6.83 15.38 -0.28
C ILE A 52 6.94 16.27 0.96
N GLN A 53 6.31 15.89 2.07
CA GLN A 53 6.41 16.63 3.32
C GLN A 53 7.85 16.73 3.83
N ALA A 54 8.66 15.69 3.68
CA ALA A 54 10.07 15.73 4.08
C ALA A 54 10.90 16.66 3.18
N ILE A 55 10.56 16.77 1.89
CA ILE A 55 11.17 17.74 0.96
C ILE A 55 10.80 19.16 1.40
N ASP A 56 9.51 19.42 1.57
CA ASP A 56 8.99 20.75 1.88
C ASP A 56 9.53 21.27 3.23
N ASN A 57 9.67 20.37 4.21
CA ASN A 57 10.22 20.69 5.52
C ASN A 57 11.76 20.69 5.55
N GLY A 58 12.43 20.39 4.44
CA GLY A 58 13.89 20.31 4.35
C GLY A 58 14.52 19.20 5.19
N THR A 59 13.72 18.22 5.63
CA THR A 59 14.18 17.08 6.46
C THR A 59 14.57 15.86 5.61
N MET A 60 14.29 15.89 4.31
CA MET A 60 14.73 14.85 3.41
C MET A 60 16.25 14.80 3.32
N LYS A 61 16.83 13.63 3.60
CA LYS A 61 18.26 13.40 3.40
C LYS A 61 18.57 13.42 1.90
N MET A 62 19.42 14.35 1.48
CA MET A 62 20.07 14.30 0.18
C MET A 62 21.27 13.35 0.27
N TYR A 63 21.34 12.38 -0.64
CA TYR A 63 22.48 11.48 -0.74
C TYR A 63 23.51 12.07 -1.68
N SER A 64 24.79 11.96 -1.33
CA SER A 64 25.84 12.08 -2.34
C SER A 64 25.81 10.89 -3.30
N GLU A 65 26.46 11.03 -4.44
CA GLU A 65 26.63 9.95 -5.41
C GLU A 65 27.28 8.70 -4.78
N ASP A 66 28.33 8.88 -3.98
CA ASP A 66 29.00 7.79 -3.26
C ASP A 66 28.08 7.09 -2.24
N GLU A 67 27.29 7.86 -1.50
CA GLU A 67 26.33 7.31 -0.54
C GLU A 67 25.23 6.53 -1.25
N PHE A 68 24.77 7.03 -2.39
CA PHE A 68 23.77 6.36 -3.23
C PHE A 68 24.31 5.02 -3.75
N HIS A 69 25.49 5.02 -4.37
CA HIS A 69 26.11 3.79 -4.88
C HIS A 69 26.36 2.76 -3.78
N THR A 70 26.86 3.20 -2.62
CA THR A 70 27.07 2.31 -1.47
C THR A 70 25.75 1.68 -1.01
N LYS A 71 24.68 2.47 -0.94
CA LYS A 71 23.35 1.96 -0.55
C LYS A 71 22.76 0.98 -1.57
N MET A 72 22.88 1.29 -2.85
CA MET A 72 22.37 0.44 -3.92
C MET A 72 23.09 -0.91 -3.95
N LYS A 73 24.42 -0.91 -3.85
CA LYS A 73 25.21 -2.15 -3.74
C LYS A 73 24.75 -3.01 -2.54
N ASN A 74 24.61 -2.40 -1.37
CA ASN A 74 24.13 -3.10 -0.18
C ASN A 74 22.71 -3.66 -0.33
N LEU A 75 21.85 -2.97 -1.08
CA LEU A 75 20.50 -3.45 -1.38
C LEU A 75 20.54 -4.67 -2.30
N GLU A 76 21.32 -4.60 -3.38
CA GLU A 76 21.50 -5.70 -4.33
C GLU A 76 22.06 -6.96 -3.67
N GLU A 77 23.06 -6.82 -2.79
CA GLU A 77 23.62 -7.94 -2.02
C GLU A 77 22.56 -8.59 -1.13
N LYS A 78 21.74 -7.79 -0.44
CA LYS A 78 20.64 -8.30 0.41
C LYS A 78 19.57 -9.03 -0.39
N LEU A 79 19.19 -8.48 -1.55
CA LEU A 79 18.22 -9.11 -2.42
C LEU A 79 18.77 -10.42 -2.98
N THR A 80 20.03 -10.43 -3.41
CA THR A 80 20.71 -11.65 -3.87
C THR A 80 20.71 -12.71 -2.77
N GLN A 81 21.15 -12.38 -1.56
CA GLN A 81 21.12 -13.33 -0.44
C GLN A 81 19.72 -13.86 -0.11
N LYS A 82 18.67 -13.05 -0.28
CA LYS A 82 17.29 -13.42 0.04
C LYS A 82 16.64 -14.29 -1.03
N TYR A 83 17.06 -14.16 -2.29
CA TYR A 83 16.36 -14.74 -3.44
C TYR A 83 17.25 -15.58 -4.37
N ALA A 84 18.52 -15.85 -4.01
CA ALA A 84 19.45 -16.63 -4.84
C ALA A 84 19.30 -18.16 -4.71
N ASP A 85 18.11 -18.65 -4.32
CA ASP A 85 17.75 -20.07 -4.41
C ASP A 85 17.01 -20.36 -5.73
#